data_AF-A0A1X0T132-F1
#
_entry.id   AF-A0A1X0T132-F1
#
_cell.length_a   1.000
_cell.length_b   1.000
_cell.length_c   1.000
_cell.angle_alpha   90.00
_cell.angle_beta   90.00
_cell.angle_gamma   90.00
#
_symmetry.space_group_name_H-M   'P 1'
#
loop_
_entity.id
_entity.type
_entity.pdbx_description
1 polymer ?
#
loop_
_entity_poly.entity_id
_entity_poly.type
_entity_poly.pdbx_seq_one_letter_code
_entity_poly.pdbx_strand_id
1 'polypeptide(L)'
;MGQTGWLREGAWGLLARAAAGALLIASLAGCATPEEIAERETLSADFPPGGETMEIKLSDTGFAGKTVMTYSNQHGTQVEYFGSDGQAYLWYPGNMSVVPSLWKIEDRGIIFENRICWKYPSASYNPVTARDGGSWECRPVTRHAVVDFADGDVFDLSRRRLVPYRLPPQSTSIERLQKQAADRAGQFDALEDAIAKMRKAGARPL
;
A
#
# COMPACT_ATOMS: atom_id res chain seq x y z
N MET A 1 54.44 -54.72 -16.57
CA MET A 1 55.50 -54.20 -17.47
C MET A 1 55.09 -54.49 -18.90
N GLY A 2 55.02 -53.47 -19.75
CA GLY A 2 54.58 -53.53 -21.16
C GLY A 2 54.04 -52.16 -21.59
N GLN A 3 54.94 -51.24 -21.98
CA GLN A 3 55.19 -50.81 -23.38
C GLN A 3 54.03 -49.97 -23.96
N THR A 4 54.11 -48.63 -23.92
CA THR A 4 54.64 -47.71 -24.95
C THR A 4 53.96 -47.78 -26.33
N GLY A 5 53.35 -46.66 -26.74
CA GLY A 5 52.89 -46.45 -28.12
C GLY A 5 52.36 -45.03 -28.34
N TRP A 6 53.27 -44.11 -28.65
CA TRP A 6 52.98 -42.83 -29.31
C TRP A 6 52.59 -43.07 -30.78
N LEU A 7 51.75 -42.20 -31.37
CA LEU A 7 51.74 -41.70 -32.77
C LEU A 7 50.52 -40.77 -32.92
N ARG A 8 50.68 -39.44 -32.97
CA ARG A 8 50.89 -38.58 -34.16
C ARG A 8 49.79 -38.64 -35.22
N GLU A 9 49.09 -37.51 -35.30
CA GLU A 9 48.70 -36.70 -36.47
C GLU A 9 48.19 -37.38 -37.76
N GLY A 10 47.02 -36.93 -38.19
CA GLY A 10 46.48 -37.19 -39.53
C GLY A 10 45.29 -36.29 -39.83
N ALA A 11 45.57 -35.04 -40.18
CA ALA A 11 44.59 -34.08 -40.69
C ALA A 11 44.23 -34.41 -42.14
N TRP A 12 42.98 -34.75 -42.45
CA TRP A 12 42.38 -34.59 -43.78
C TRP A 12 40.85 -34.60 -43.65
N GLY A 13 40.17 -33.61 -44.25
CA GLY A 13 38.81 -33.86 -44.76
C GLY A 13 37.73 -32.83 -44.41
N LEU A 14 37.68 -31.77 -45.21
CA LEU A 14 36.47 -31.25 -45.87
C LEU A 14 35.40 -30.53 -45.03
N LEU A 15 35.48 -29.20 -45.16
CA LEU A 15 34.37 -28.27 -45.44
C LEU A 15 32.98 -28.91 -45.66
N ALA A 16 32.07 -28.67 -44.72
CA ALA A 16 30.64 -28.56 -45.02
C ALA A 16 30.06 -27.41 -44.20
N ARG A 17 29.44 -26.48 -44.94
CA ARG A 17 28.73 -25.30 -44.44
C ARG A 17 27.63 -25.72 -43.47
N ALA A 18 27.70 -25.26 -42.22
CA ALA A 18 26.55 -25.23 -41.33
C ALA A 18 26.17 -23.77 -41.09
N ALA A 19 25.11 -23.37 -41.80
CA ALA A 19 24.46 -22.09 -41.64
C ALA A 19 23.72 -22.04 -40.29
N ALA A 20 23.68 -20.82 -39.74
CA ALA A 20 22.61 -20.24 -38.93
C ALA A 20 21.83 -21.19 -37.99
N GLY A 21 22.23 -21.15 -36.73
CA GLY A 21 21.45 -21.70 -35.62
C GLY A 21 21.73 -20.95 -34.32
N ALA A 22 21.86 -19.62 -34.38
CA ALA A 22 21.80 -18.80 -33.18
C ALA A 22 20.35 -18.84 -32.68
N LEU A 23 20.05 -19.83 -31.85
CA LEU A 23 18.82 -19.90 -31.08
C LEU A 23 18.90 -18.78 -30.03
N LEU A 24 18.48 -17.58 -30.44
CA LEU A 24 18.14 -16.50 -29.51
C LEU A 24 16.95 -17.01 -28.68
N ILE A 25 17.26 -17.57 -27.51
CA ILE A 25 16.29 -17.67 -26.44
C ILE A 25 16.04 -16.23 -25.99
N ALA A 26 15.06 -15.57 -26.63
CA ALA A 26 14.45 -14.37 -26.10
C ALA A 26 13.71 -14.79 -24.83
N SER A 27 14.43 -14.81 -23.71
CA SER A 27 13.83 -14.82 -22.40
C SER A 27 12.88 -13.63 -22.32
N LEU A 28 11.57 -13.90 -22.32
CA LEU A 28 10.51 -12.95 -21.97
C LEU A 28 10.60 -12.60 -20.47
N ALA A 29 11.76 -12.16 -20.01
CA ALA A 29 11.80 -11.23 -18.90
C ALA A 29 11.33 -9.91 -19.51
N GLY A 30 10.07 -9.55 -19.28
CA GLY A 30 9.59 -8.22 -19.62
C GLY A 30 10.50 -7.22 -18.90
N CYS A 31 11.43 -6.60 -19.63
CA CYS A 31 12.20 -5.50 -19.10
C CYS A 31 11.19 -4.40 -18.80
N ALA A 32 11.03 -4.08 -17.51
CA ALA A 32 10.23 -2.94 -17.10
C ALA A 32 10.67 -1.72 -17.91
N THR A 33 9.69 -0.99 -18.42
CA THR A 33 9.95 0.24 -19.16
C THR A 33 10.65 1.26 -18.26
N PRO A 34 11.42 2.20 -18.81
CA PRO A 34 12.01 3.28 -18.02
C PRO A 34 10.98 4.08 -17.20
N GLU A 35 9.74 4.18 -17.69
CA GLU A 35 8.62 4.80 -16.98
C GLU A 35 8.19 3.98 -15.75
N GLU A 36 8.03 2.66 -15.90
CA GLU A 36 7.75 1.75 -14.78
C GLU A 36 8.90 1.70 -13.76
N ILE A 37 10.15 1.83 -14.22
CA ILE A 37 11.32 1.93 -13.35
C ILE A 37 11.29 3.24 -12.56
N ALA A 38 11.02 4.38 -13.20
CA ALA A 38 10.90 5.67 -12.53
C ALA A 38 9.71 5.71 -11.56
N GLU A 39 8.57 5.11 -11.91
CA GLU A 39 7.43 4.95 -11.02
C GLU A 39 7.79 4.07 -9.81
N ARG A 40 8.55 3.00 -10.02
CA ARG A 40 9.02 2.12 -8.94
C ARG A 40 10.06 2.79 -8.03
N GLU A 41 10.96 3.57 -8.59
CA GLU A 41 11.96 4.34 -7.84
C GLU A 41 11.31 5.44 -7.02
N THR A 42 10.35 6.17 -7.59
CA THR A 42 9.55 7.15 -6.83
C THR A 42 8.72 6.47 -5.74
N LEU A 43 8.07 5.34 -6.04
CA LEU A 43 7.35 4.57 -5.02
C LEU A 43 8.28 4.12 -3.89
N SER A 44 9.49 3.65 -4.23
CA SER A 44 10.48 3.20 -3.24
C SER A 44 11.09 4.34 -2.42
N ALA A 45 11.17 5.55 -2.98
CA ALA A 45 11.70 6.72 -2.27
C ALA A 45 10.69 7.30 -1.27
N ASP A 46 9.40 7.07 -1.50
CA ASP A 46 8.31 7.59 -0.66
C ASP A 46 8.02 6.69 0.58
N PHE A 47 8.68 5.53 0.71
CA PHE A 47 8.55 4.69 1.91
C PHE A 47 9.69 5.00 2.89
N PRO A 48 9.40 5.33 4.17
CA PRO A 48 10.45 5.58 5.14
C PRO A 48 11.34 4.33 5.28
N PRO A 49 12.66 4.49 5.48
CA PRO A 49 13.55 3.37 5.70
C PRO A 49 13.01 2.54 6.85
N GLY A 50 12.99 1.21 6.70
CA GLY A 50 12.28 0.26 7.58
C GLY A 50 12.57 0.33 9.09
N GLY A 51 13.48 1.21 9.54
CA GLY A 51 13.68 1.55 10.96
C GLY A 51 12.51 2.33 11.58
N GLU A 52 11.96 3.34 10.89
CA GLU A 52 10.88 4.18 11.45
C GLU A 52 9.54 3.42 11.55
N THR A 53 9.29 2.49 10.62
CA THR A 53 8.13 1.58 10.69
C THR A 53 8.27 0.49 11.74
N MET A 54 9.50 0.15 12.16
CA MET A 54 9.73 -0.70 13.33
C MET A 54 9.51 0.07 14.64
N GLU A 55 9.82 1.37 14.70
CA GLU A 55 9.65 2.18 15.91
C GLU A 55 8.18 2.34 16.33
N ILE A 56 7.27 2.51 15.36
CA ILE A 56 5.81 2.49 15.62
C ILE A 56 5.35 1.12 16.16
N LYS A 57 5.96 0.04 15.68
CA LYS A 57 5.58 -1.33 16.07
C LYS A 57 6.13 -1.72 17.44
N LEU A 58 7.15 -1.04 17.94
CA LEU A 58 7.90 -1.40 19.14
C LEU A 58 7.67 -0.46 20.33
N SER A 59 6.88 0.61 20.18
CA SER A 59 6.55 1.53 21.28
C SER A 59 5.13 1.33 21.79
N ASP A 60 4.94 1.49 23.10
CA ASP A 60 3.64 1.35 23.80
C ASP A 60 2.58 2.34 23.28
N THR A 61 3.01 3.41 22.62
CA THR A 61 2.18 4.50 22.08
C THR A 61 2.31 4.65 20.56
N GLY A 62 3.01 3.75 19.85
CA GLY A 62 3.50 4.03 18.50
C GLY A 62 2.43 4.38 17.48
N PHE A 63 1.23 3.83 17.60
CA PHE A 63 0.09 4.15 16.75
C PHE A 63 -0.70 5.38 17.22
N ALA A 64 -0.65 5.70 18.51
CA ALA A 64 -1.51 6.71 19.11
C ALA A 64 -1.24 8.10 18.52
N GLY A 65 -2.32 8.75 18.07
CA GLY A 65 -2.27 10.05 17.42
C GLY A 65 -1.74 10.02 15.99
N LYS A 66 -1.63 8.87 15.32
CA LYS A 66 -1.07 8.78 13.96
C LYS A 66 -2.06 8.27 12.93
N THR A 67 -1.91 8.74 11.70
CA THR A 67 -2.48 8.12 10.51
C THR A 67 -1.50 7.10 9.98
N VAL A 68 -1.92 5.85 9.85
CA VAL A 68 -1.05 4.74 9.45
C VAL A 68 -1.60 4.11 8.18
N MET A 69 -0.71 3.88 7.22
CA MET A 69 -1.00 3.16 6.00
C MET A 69 -0.50 1.72 6.09
N THR A 70 -1.35 0.78 5.73
CA THR A 70 -0.98 -0.62 5.54
C THR A 70 -1.27 -1.09 4.14
N TYR A 71 -0.51 -2.10 3.68
CA TYR A 71 -0.74 -2.72 2.38
C TYR A 71 -0.71 -4.25 2.49
N SER A 72 -1.63 -4.90 1.78
CA SER A 72 -1.59 -6.34 1.55
C SER A 72 -2.19 -6.69 0.20
N ASN A 73 -1.73 -7.78 -0.42
CA ASN A 73 -2.30 -8.23 -1.71
C ASN A 73 -3.78 -8.61 -1.62
N GLN A 74 -4.29 -8.97 -0.42
CA GLN A 74 -5.69 -9.35 -0.23
C GLN A 74 -6.63 -8.13 -0.11
N HIS A 75 -6.18 -7.06 0.55
CA HIS A 75 -7.02 -5.91 0.88
C HIS A 75 -6.65 -4.61 0.14
N GLY A 76 -5.49 -4.57 -0.52
CA GLY A 76 -4.90 -3.35 -1.06
C GLY A 76 -4.40 -2.40 0.03
N THR A 77 -4.25 -1.13 -0.34
CA THR A 77 -3.91 -0.03 0.58
C THR A 77 -5.05 0.27 1.53
N GLN A 78 -4.78 0.32 2.83
CA GLN A 78 -5.70 0.77 3.87
C GLN A 78 -5.05 1.89 4.66
N VAL A 79 -5.83 2.92 5.00
CA VAL A 79 -5.39 4.05 5.81
C VAL A 79 -6.26 4.11 7.05
N GLU A 80 -5.65 4.13 8.23
CA GLU A 80 -6.36 4.17 9.49
C GLU A 80 -5.76 5.24 10.40
N TYR A 81 -6.60 6.16 10.87
CA TYR A 81 -6.21 7.09 11.94
C TYR A 81 -6.46 6.44 13.29
N PHE A 82 -5.44 6.38 14.13
CA PHE A 82 -5.46 5.84 15.47
C PHE A 82 -5.44 6.99 16.49
N GLY A 83 -6.61 7.42 16.97
CA GLY A 83 -6.74 8.46 17.98
C GLY A 83 -6.12 8.05 19.32
N SER A 84 -5.48 8.99 20.02
CA SER A 84 -4.89 8.73 21.35
C SER A 84 -5.91 8.41 22.45
N ASP A 85 -7.19 8.62 22.15
CA ASP A 85 -8.35 8.30 22.99
C ASP A 85 -8.87 6.87 22.80
N GLY A 86 -8.20 6.05 21.98
CA GLY A 86 -8.62 4.69 21.68
C GLY A 86 -9.70 4.58 20.60
N GLN A 87 -10.04 5.68 19.90
CA GLN A 87 -10.88 5.64 18.69
C GLN A 87 -10.01 5.46 17.45
N ALA A 88 -10.48 4.70 16.47
CA ALA A 88 -9.81 4.54 15.19
C ALA A 88 -10.79 4.68 14.01
N TYR A 89 -10.26 5.11 12.87
CA TYR A 89 -11.06 5.51 11.72
C TYR A 89 -10.44 4.98 10.43
N LEU A 90 -11.07 3.97 9.85
CA LEU A 90 -10.54 3.22 8.70
C LEU A 90 -11.11 3.74 7.37
N TRP A 91 -10.21 3.92 6.43
CA TRP A 91 -10.45 4.20 5.02
C TRP A 91 -9.81 3.10 4.16
N TYR A 92 -10.62 2.39 3.38
CA TYR A 92 -10.15 1.27 2.56
C TYR A 92 -10.82 1.23 1.17
N PRO A 93 -10.26 0.47 0.21
CA PRO A 93 -10.74 0.46 -1.16
C PRO A 93 -12.16 -0.09 -1.26
N GLY A 94 -12.98 0.54 -2.09
CA GLY A 94 -14.37 0.13 -2.33
C GLY A 94 -15.39 0.63 -1.30
N ASN A 95 -14.96 1.19 -0.17
CA ASN A 95 -15.86 1.82 0.79
C ASN A 95 -15.75 3.35 0.75
N MET A 96 -16.89 4.01 0.61
CA MET A 96 -16.99 5.47 0.52
C MET A 96 -17.27 6.15 1.86
N SER A 97 -17.52 5.37 2.92
CA SER A 97 -17.71 5.87 4.28
C SER A 97 -16.50 5.55 5.14
N VAL A 98 -16.14 6.45 6.04
CA VAL A 98 -15.16 6.15 7.09
C VAL A 98 -15.76 5.10 8.02
N VAL A 99 -14.98 4.09 8.39
CA VAL A 99 -15.41 3.06 9.34
C VAL A 99 -14.82 3.34 10.72
N PRO A 100 -15.64 3.78 11.69
CA PRO A 100 -15.17 3.98 13.05
C PRO A 100 -14.99 2.63 13.77
N SER A 101 -14.02 2.57 14.67
CA SER A 101 -13.77 1.46 15.58
C SER A 101 -13.16 1.94 16.90
N LEU A 102 -13.11 1.06 17.89
CA LEU A 102 -12.20 1.23 19.02
C LEU A 102 -10.92 0.47 18.74
N TRP A 103 -9.79 0.96 19.24
CA TRP A 103 -8.51 0.27 19.15
C TRP A 103 -7.75 0.26 20.48
N LYS A 104 -6.81 -0.67 20.61
CA LYS A 104 -5.85 -0.73 21.72
C LYS A 104 -4.63 -1.57 21.33
N ILE A 105 -3.54 -1.39 22.06
CA ILE A 105 -2.45 -2.36 22.14
C ILE A 105 -2.67 -3.24 23.38
N GLU A 106 -2.64 -4.55 23.20
CA GLU A 106 -2.48 -5.50 24.29
C GLU A 106 -1.00 -5.79 24.47
N ASP A 107 -0.41 -5.18 25.51
CA ASP A 107 0.92 -5.54 26.00
C ASP A 107 0.85 -6.95 26.59
N ARG A 108 1.71 -7.84 26.07
CA ARG A 108 1.80 -9.23 26.53
C ARG A 108 3.11 -9.54 27.24
N GLY A 109 3.88 -8.50 27.57
CA GLY A 109 5.17 -8.59 28.24
C GLY A 109 6.31 -9.04 27.33
N ILE A 110 7.51 -9.10 27.88
CA ILE A 110 8.79 -9.24 27.15
C ILE A 110 8.87 -10.54 26.32
N ILE A 111 8.14 -11.58 26.70
CA ILE A 111 8.24 -12.91 26.10
C ILE A 111 7.29 -13.07 24.90
N PHE A 112 6.19 -12.32 24.86
CA PHE A 112 5.13 -12.50 23.86
C PHE A 112 4.99 -11.26 23.00
N GLU A 113 4.73 -11.46 21.71
CA GLU A 113 4.47 -10.33 20.80
C GLU A 113 3.21 -9.56 21.24
N ASN A 114 3.35 -8.24 21.33
CA ASN A 114 2.23 -7.32 21.51
C ASN A 114 1.21 -7.50 20.39
N ARG A 115 -0.06 -7.27 20.72
CA ARG A 115 -1.16 -7.37 19.75
C ARG A 115 -1.83 -6.03 19.59
N ILE A 116 -2.09 -5.65 18.36
CA ILE A 116 -3.00 -4.57 18.04
C ILE A 116 -4.40 -5.14 17.87
N CYS A 117 -5.37 -4.48 18.49
CA CYS A 117 -6.75 -4.93 18.57
C CYS A 117 -7.70 -3.84 18.10
N TRP A 118 -8.76 -4.25 17.41
CA TRP A 118 -9.86 -3.39 17.00
C TRP A 118 -11.18 -3.95 17.49
N LYS A 119 -12.16 -3.07 17.71
CA LYS A 119 -13.55 -3.43 17.94
C LYS A 119 -14.44 -2.56 17.07
N TYR A 120 -14.91 -3.15 15.99
CA TYR A 120 -15.90 -2.51 15.11
C TYR A 120 -17.30 -2.54 15.74
N PRO A 121 -18.21 -1.64 15.35
CA PRO A 121 -19.60 -1.65 15.80
C PRO A 121 -20.28 -3.00 15.56
N SER A 122 -21.18 -3.43 16.45
CA SER A 122 -21.90 -4.71 16.33
C SER A 122 -22.80 -4.80 15.09
N ALA A 123 -23.19 -3.66 14.51
CA ALA A 123 -23.97 -3.60 13.27
C ALA A 123 -23.10 -3.65 12.00
N SER A 124 -21.77 -3.76 12.13
CA SER A 124 -20.86 -3.90 10.99
C SER A 124 -20.67 -5.36 10.60
N TYR A 125 -20.43 -5.65 9.32
CA TYR A 125 -20.14 -6.97 8.80
C TYR A 125 -18.93 -6.91 7.87
N ASN A 126 -17.93 -7.78 8.11
CA ASN A 126 -16.75 -7.90 7.26
C ASN A 126 -16.96 -9.04 6.25
N PRO A 127 -17.14 -8.75 4.94
CA PRO A 127 -17.39 -9.78 3.94
C PRO A 127 -16.18 -10.66 3.64
N VAL A 128 -14.96 -10.22 3.99
CA VAL A 128 -13.74 -11.01 3.77
C VAL A 128 -13.58 -12.10 4.83
N THR A 129 -13.96 -11.81 6.07
CA THR A 129 -13.88 -12.77 7.18
C THR A 129 -15.20 -13.48 7.49
N ALA A 130 -16.30 -13.01 6.89
CA ALA A 130 -17.67 -13.43 7.18
C ALA A 130 -18.04 -13.33 8.67
N ARG A 131 -17.63 -12.22 9.31
CA ARG A 131 -17.87 -11.96 10.74
C ARG A 131 -18.56 -10.63 10.95
N ASP A 132 -19.49 -10.63 11.90
CA ASP A 132 -20.08 -9.42 12.46
C ASP A 132 -19.08 -8.74 13.42
N GLY A 133 -19.22 -7.42 13.56
CA GLY A 133 -18.47 -6.65 14.54
C GLY A 133 -18.96 -6.89 15.98
N GLY A 134 -18.53 -6.03 16.90
CA GLY A 134 -18.95 -6.05 18.31
C GLY A 134 -18.05 -6.86 19.24
N SER A 135 -17.10 -7.63 18.70
CA SER A 135 -16.03 -8.29 19.45
C SER A 135 -14.67 -7.67 19.17
N TRP A 136 -13.72 -7.85 20.09
CA TRP A 136 -12.33 -7.46 19.86
C TRP A 136 -11.66 -8.44 18.89
N GLU A 137 -11.09 -7.92 17.81
CA GLU A 137 -10.28 -8.66 16.86
C GLU A 137 -8.83 -8.21 16.99
N CYS A 138 -7.94 -9.14 17.33
CA CYS A 138 -6.55 -8.84 17.64
C CYS A 138 -5.59 -9.61 16.74
N ARG A 139 -4.50 -8.97 16.30
CA ARG A 139 -3.39 -9.62 15.57
C ARG A 139 -2.05 -9.18 16.15
N PRO A 140 -0.98 -9.98 16.02
CA PRO A 140 0.35 -9.53 16.39
C PRO A 140 0.71 -8.23 15.66
N VAL A 141 1.30 -7.26 16.37
CA VAL A 141 1.70 -5.96 15.79
C VAL A 141 2.68 -6.15 14.62
N THR A 142 3.54 -7.17 14.70
CA THR A 142 4.47 -7.58 13.64
C THR A 142 3.77 -7.88 12.31
N ARG A 143 2.53 -8.40 12.35
CA ARG A 143 1.70 -8.72 11.17
C ARG A 143 0.89 -7.54 10.66
N HIS A 144 0.96 -6.39 11.33
CA HIS A 144 0.37 -5.16 10.82
C HIS A 144 1.35 -4.57 9.79
N ALA A 145 1.04 -4.77 8.51
CA ALA A 145 1.91 -4.44 7.37
C ALA A 145 1.96 -2.94 7.08
N VAL A 146 2.43 -2.17 8.08
CA VAL A 146 2.66 -0.73 7.97
C VAL A 146 3.69 -0.47 6.87
N VAL A 147 3.31 0.38 5.93
CA VAL A 147 4.17 0.81 4.83
C VAL A 147 4.49 2.30 4.93
N ASP A 148 3.61 3.11 5.54
CA ASP A 148 3.81 4.55 5.69
C ASP A 148 2.99 5.08 6.89
N PHE A 149 3.33 6.26 7.41
CA PHE A 149 2.60 6.91 8.51
C PHE A 149 2.81 8.43 8.54
N ALA A 150 1.89 9.13 9.19
CA ALA A 150 2.01 10.56 9.47
C ALA A 150 1.42 10.89 10.84
N ASP A 151 1.96 11.93 11.47
CA ASP A 151 1.43 12.44 12.73
C ASP A 151 0.08 13.15 12.53
N GLY A 152 -0.85 12.87 13.44
CA GLY A 152 -2.20 13.42 13.43
C GLY A 152 -3.16 12.73 12.49
N ASP A 153 -4.38 13.27 12.43
CA ASP A 153 -5.45 12.85 11.52
C ASP A 153 -5.33 13.64 10.21
N VAL A 154 -4.35 13.26 9.38
CA VAL A 154 -3.96 14.06 8.21
C VAL A 154 -4.99 14.07 7.08
N PHE A 155 -5.97 13.17 7.13
CA PHE A 155 -7.12 13.14 6.24
C PHE A 155 -8.42 13.52 6.94
N ASP A 156 -8.34 13.91 8.21
CA ASP A 156 -9.48 14.36 9.00
C ASP A 156 -10.61 13.32 9.05
N LEU A 157 -10.23 12.04 9.11
CA LEU A 157 -11.12 10.88 9.12
C LEU A 157 -12.04 10.86 10.35
N SER A 158 -11.54 11.34 11.49
CA SER A 158 -12.29 11.38 12.75
C SER A 158 -13.48 12.35 12.74
N ARG A 159 -13.44 13.39 11.90
CA ARG A 159 -14.47 14.43 11.84
C ARG A 159 -15.37 14.33 10.61
N ARG A 160 -15.19 13.30 9.77
CA ARG A 160 -15.98 13.11 8.55
C ARG A 160 -16.65 11.74 8.49
N ARG A 161 -17.83 11.72 7.86
CA ARG A 161 -18.55 10.48 7.55
C ARG A 161 -18.08 9.84 6.25
N LEU A 162 -17.78 10.67 5.25
CA LEU A 162 -17.35 10.22 3.92
C LEU A 162 -15.84 10.32 3.79
N VAL A 163 -15.25 9.39 3.07
CA VAL A 163 -13.81 9.41 2.78
C VAL A 163 -13.48 10.54 1.79
N PRO A 164 -12.23 11.06 1.76
CA PRO A 164 -11.85 12.15 0.86
C PRO A 164 -12.12 11.84 -0.61
N TYR A 165 -11.88 10.58 -1.01
CA TYR A 165 -12.20 10.03 -2.32
C TYR A 165 -12.10 8.50 -2.26
N ARG A 166 -12.49 7.83 -3.36
CA ARG A 166 -12.33 6.38 -3.46
C ARG A 166 -10.84 6.01 -3.43
N LEU A 167 -10.42 5.30 -2.39
CA LEU A 167 -9.04 4.85 -2.26
C LEU A 167 -8.67 3.85 -3.37
N PRO A 168 -7.59 4.09 -4.13
CA PRO A 168 -7.04 3.10 -5.04
C PRO A 168 -6.49 1.89 -4.26
N PRO A 169 -6.67 0.64 -4.73
CA PRO A 169 -6.14 -0.53 -4.04
C PRO A 169 -4.61 -0.68 -4.16
N GLN A 170 -3.98 0.02 -5.11
CA GLN A 170 -2.54 -0.05 -5.37
C GLN A 170 -1.73 0.55 -4.21
N SER A 171 -0.50 0.05 -4.05
CA SER A 171 0.49 0.63 -3.13
C SER A 171 0.78 2.10 -3.47
N THR A 172 0.96 2.93 -2.45
CA THR A 172 1.16 4.39 -2.54
C THR A 172 1.77 4.91 -1.22
N SER A 173 1.85 6.23 -1.04
CA SER A 173 2.25 6.90 0.20
C SER A 173 1.16 7.86 0.71
N ILE A 174 1.21 8.22 1.99
CA ILE A 174 0.33 9.22 2.61
C ILE A 174 0.50 10.56 1.91
N GLU A 175 1.73 10.96 1.57
CA GLU A 175 1.98 12.23 0.86
C GLU A 175 1.23 12.28 -0.48
N ARG A 176 1.32 11.22 -1.30
CA ARG A 176 0.58 11.14 -2.57
C ARG A 176 -0.92 11.23 -2.35
N LEU A 177 -1.43 10.55 -1.31
CA LEU A 177 -2.86 10.60 -0.99
C LEU A 177 -3.30 11.98 -0.52
N GLN A 178 -2.47 12.71 0.24
CA GLN A 178 -2.75 14.07 0.69
C GLN A 178 -2.78 15.04 -0.48
N LYS A 179 -1.80 14.93 -1.41
CA LYS A 179 -1.79 15.72 -2.64
C LYS A 179 -3.07 15.49 -3.45
N GLN A 180 -3.47 14.23 -3.63
CA GLN A 180 -4.72 13.91 -4.32
C GLN A 180 -5.97 14.45 -3.58
N ALA A 181 -5.98 14.45 -2.25
CA ALA A 181 -7.07 15.03 -1.47
C ALA A 181 -7.16 16.55 -1.69
N ALA A 182 -6.03 17.25 -1.67
CA ALA A 182 -5.94 18.69 -1.88
C ALA A 182 -6.37 19.08 -3.31
N ASP A 183 -5.89 18.37 -4.33
CA ASP A 183 -6.24 18.62 -5.73
C ASP A 183 -7.76 18.49 -5.96
N ARG A 184 -8.38 17.48 -5.36
CA ARG A 184 -9.84 17.26 -5.45
C ARG A 184 -10.65 18.31 -4.71
N ALA A 185 -10.18 18.75 -3.54
CA ALA A 185 -10.81 19.85 -2.82
C ALA A 185 -10.81 21.13 -3.67
N GLY A 186 -9.67 21.48 -4.29
CA GLY A 186 -9.58 22.63 -5.18
C GLY A 186 -10.46 22.53 -6.43
N GLN A 187 -10.65 21.32 -6.99
CA GLN A 187 -11.59 21.10 -8.10
C GLN A 187 -13.05 21.33 -7.69
N PHE A 188 -13.43 20.96 -6.47
CA PHE A 188 -14.78 21.18 -5.96
C PHE A 188 -15.03 22.68 -5.72
N ASP A 189 -14.08 23.39 -5.10
CA ASP A 189 -14.18 24.84 -4.87
C ASP A 189 -14.32 25.60 -6.20
N ALA A 190 -13.51 25.23 -7.21
CA ALA A 190 -13.61 25.82 -8.54
C ALA A 190 -14.97 25.56 -9.23
N LEU A 191 -15.57 24.38 -9.00
CA LEU A 191 -16.89 24.05 -9.52
C LEU A 191 -17.99 24.88 -8.85
N GLU A 192 -17.95 25.03 -7.53
CA GLU A 192 -18.91 25.86 -6.79
C GLU A 192 -18.82 27.32 -7.22
N ASP A 193 -17.61 27.85 -7.39
CA ASP A 193 -17.39 29.20 -7.93
C ASP A 193 -17.97 29.36 -9.35
N ALA A 194 -17.77 28.37 -10.21
CA ALA A 194 -18.34 28.36 -11.55
C ALA A 194 -19.87 28.34 -11.53
N ILE A 195 -20.48 27.51 -10.66
CA ILE A 195 -21.93 27.45 -10.46
C ILE A 195 -22.47 28.79 -9.94
N ALA A 196 -21.79 29.40 -8.96
CA ALA A 196 -22.17 30.71 -8.42
C ALA A 196 -22.12 31.81 -9.50
N LYS A 197 -21.09 31.79 -10.35
CA LYS A 197 -20.96 32.72 -11.50
C LYS A 197 -22.06 32.52 -12.53
N MET A 198 -22.42 31.27 -12.86
CA MET A 198 -23.52 30.97 -13.79
C MET A 198 -24.87 31.47 -13.24
N ARG A 199 -25.13 31.25 -11.95
CA ARG A 199 -26.34 31.76 -11.27
C ARG A 199 -26.42 33.29 -11.32
N LYS A 200 -25.31 33.99 -11.06
CA LYS A 200 -25.25 35.46 -11.15
C LYS A 200 -25.45 35.99 -12.57
N ALA A 201 -25.03 35.23 -13.58
CA ALA A 201 -25.20 35.59 -15.00
C ALA A 201 -26.60 35.28 -15.56
N GLY A 202 -27.53 34.76 -14.74
CA GLY A 202 -28.87 34.37 -15.20
C GLY A 202 -28.91 33.09 -16.05
N ALA A 203 -27.80 32.35 -16.13
CA ALA A 203 -27.74 31.06 -16.80
C ALA A 203 -28.33 29.98 -15.87
N ARG A 204 -29.27 29.17 -16.38
CA ARG A 204 -29.70 27.96 -15.67
C ARG A 204 -28.69 26.84 -15.93
N PRO A 205 -28.22 26.12 -14.89
CA PRO A 205 -27.45 24.91 -15.10
C PRO A 205 -28.32 23.87 -15.84
N LEU A 206 -27.71 23.19 -16.81
CA LEU A 206 -28.30 22.13 -17.62
C LEU A 206 -28.61 20.88 -16.77
#